data_AF-A0A947EG70-F1
#
_entry.id   AF-A0A947EG70-F1
#
_cell.length_a   1.000
_cell.length_b   1.000
_cell.length_c   1.000
_cell.angle_alpha   90.00
_cell.angle_beta   90.00
_cell.angle_gamma   90.00
#
_symmetry.space_group_name_H-M   'P 1'
#
loop_
_entity.id
_entity.type
_entity.pdbx_description
1 polymer ?
#
loop_
_entity_poly.entity_id
_entity_poly.type
_entity_poly.pdbx_seq_one_letter_code
_entity_poly.pdbx_strand_id
1 'polypeptide(L)'
;MELSEIFGYVGALAIGIVLGLVGGGGSILTVPVLVYLIGLNPVISTAYSLFIVGVTALIGAFKNIRRGLVDFRTAFVFATPALISVYITRRFIIPAIPEDLFSIGELMVTRDV
;
A
#
# COMPACT_ATOMS: atom_id res chain seq x y z
N MET A 1 2.74 -22.17 19.04
CA MET A 1 2.03 -21.06 18.39
C MET A 1 0.95 -20.62 19.33
N GLU A 2 0.97 -19.36 19.71
CA GLU A 2 -0.09 -18.74 20.50
C GLU A 2 -1.38 -18.69 19.67
N LEU A 3 -2.55 -18.75 20.32
CA LEU A 3 -3.84 -18.73 19.61
C LEU A 3 -4.01 -17.48 18.73
N SER A 4 -3.46 -16.36 19.19
CA SER A 4 -3.38 -15.07 18.47
C SER A 4 -2.62 -15.16 17.14
N GLU A 5 -1.52 -15.90 17.09
CA GLU A 5 -0.72 -16.08 15.87
C GLU A 5 -1.49 -16.84 14.80
N ILE A 6 -2.26 -17.85 15.21
CA ILE A 6 -3.10 -18.65 14.29
C ILE A 6 -4.18 -17.77 13.67
N PHE A 7 -4.88 -16.95 14.47
CA PHE A 7 -5.84 -15.98 13.96
C PHE A 7 -5.19 -14.94 13.03
N GLY A 8 -3.97 -14.51 13.36
CA GLY A 8 -3.16 -13.63 12.50
C GLY A 8 -2.88 -14.25 11.12
N TYR A 9 -2.45 -15.50 11.07
CA TYR A 9 -2.16 -16.19 9.80
C TYR A 9 -3.42 -16.47 8.98
N VAL A 10 -4.53 -16.85 9.61
CA VAL A 10 -5.81 -17.07 8.92
C VAL A 10 -6.35 -15.75 8.36
N GLY A 11 -6.27 -14.66 9.13
CA GLY A 11 -6.63 -13.32 8.68
C GLY A 11 -5.77 -12.85 7.51
N ALA A 12 -4.45 -13.06 7.58
CA ALA A 12 -3.53 -12.74 6.49
C ALA A 12 -3.86 -13.52 5.19
N LEU A 13 -4.25 -14.80 5.30
CA LEU A 13 -4.65 -15.63 4.18
C LEU A 13 -5.97 -15.14 3.54
N ALA A 14 -7.00 -14.88 4.37
CA ALA A 14 -8.28 -14.37 3.90
C ALA A 14 -8.12 -13.02 3.19
N ILE A 15 -7.28 -12.14 3.72
CA ILE A 15 -6.99 -10.84 3.13
C ILE A 15 -6.19 -11.03 1.84
N GLY A 16 -5.19 -11.91 1.79
CA GLY A 16 -4.50 -12.25 0.54
C GLY A 16 -5.46 -12.67 -0.58
N ILE A 17 -6.51 -13.44 -0.25
CA ILE A 17 -7.56 -13.83 -1.19
C ILE A 17 -8.39 -12.62 -1.61
N VAL A 18 -8.90 -11.83 -0.66
CA VAL A 18 -9.69 -10.61 -0.95
C VAL A 18 -8.90 -9.64 -1.82
N LEU A 19 -7.62 -9.42 -1.51
CA LEU A 19 -6.75 -8.53 -2.28
C LEU A 19 -6.45 -9.05 -3.68
N GLY A 20 -6.24 -10.36 -3.82
CA GLY A 20 -6.08 -11.01 -5.11
C GLY A 20 -7.34 -10.96 -5.98
N LEU A 21 -8.54 -10.91 -5.37
CA LEU A 21 -9.82 -10.79 -6.06
C LEU A 21 -10.15 -9.33 -6.45
N VAL A 22 -9.86 -8.37 -5.58
CA VAL A 22 -10.15 -6.94 -5.80
C VAL A 22 -9.18 -6.31 -6.80
N GLY A 23 -7.97 -6.85 -6.96
CA GLY A 23 -7.09 -6.58 -8.10
C GLY A 23 -6.45 -5.18 -8.17
N GLY A 24 -6.74 -4.25 -7.25
CA GLY A 24 -6.29 -2.86 -7.37
C GLY A 24 -5.89 -2.11 -6.10
N GLY A 25 -5.95 -2.69 -4.89
CA GLY A 25 -5.84 -1.89 -3.66
C GLY A 25 -5.35 -2.63 -2.42
N GLY A 26 -4.46 -3.60 -2.60
CA GLY A 26 -3.87 -4.42 -1.55
C GLY A 26 -3.44 -3.68 -0.28
N SER A 27 -2.92 -2.47 -0.45
CA SER A 27 -2.27 -1.64 0.57
C SER A 27 -3.24 -1.12 1.63
N ILE A 28 -4.51 -0.90 1.27
CA ILE A 28 -5.53 -0.40 2.21
C ILE A 28 -5.78 -1.42 3.33
N LEU A 29 -5.74 -2.72 3.00
CA LEU A 29 -5.93 -3.78 3.99
C LEU A 29 -4.60 -4.31 4.56
N THR A 30 -3.52 -4.34 3.78
CA THR A 30 -2.24 -4.91 4.25
C THR A 30 -1.54 -4.05 5.30
N VAL A 31 -1.62 -2.72 5.25
CA VAL A 31 -0.98 -1.87 6.27
C VAL A 31 -1.62 -2.07 7.66
N PRO A 32 -2.96 -1.96 7.83
CA PRO A 32 -3.61 -2.22 9.12
C PRO A 32 -3.33 -3.62 9.66
N VAL A 33 -3.23 -4.63 8.79
CA VAL A 33 -2.92 -6.00 9.20
C VAL A 33 -1.50 -6.11 9.75
N LEU A 34 -0.52 -5.57 9.03
CA LEU A 34 0.88 -5.62 9.45
C LEU A 34 1.09 -4.87 10.77
N VAL A 35 0.38 -3.75 10.96
CA VAL A 35 0.48 -2.95 12.19
C VAL A 35 -0.31 -3.56 13.34
N TYR A 36 -1.61 -3.83 13.16
CA TYR A 36 -2.50 -4.18 14.27
C TYR A 36 -2.56 -5.67 14.58
N LEU A 37 -2.37 -6.55 13.59
CA LEU A 37 -2.41 -8.00 13.80
C LEU A 37 -1.02 -8.59 14.00
N ILE A 38 -0.02 -8.13 13.24
CA ILE A 38 1.36 -8.64 13.32
C ILE A 38 2.21 -7.81 14.28
N GLY A 39 1.81 -6.57 14.60
CA GLY A 39 2.52 -5.71 15.56
C GLY A 39 3.79 -5.06 14.99
N LEU A 40 3.91 -4.96 13.66
CA LEU A 40 5.05 -4.31 13.03
C LEU A 40 4.95 -2.79 13.11
N ASN A 41 6.11 -2.13 13.14
CA ASN A 41 6.17 -0.67 13.09
C ASN A 41 5.47 -0.14 11.81
N PRO A 42 4.67 0.96 11.90
CA PRO A 42 3.95 1.52 10.77
C PRO A 42 4.82 1.83 9.55
N VAL A 43 6.02 2.38 9.75
CA VAL A 43 6.95 2.76 8.68
C VAL A 43 7.40 1.53 7.89
N ILE A 44 7.82 0.48 8.60
CA ILE A 44 8.25 -0.80 7.99
C ILE A 44 7.06 -1.49 7.32
N SER A 45 5.88 -1.41 7.94
CA SER A 45 4.63 -1.99 7.42
C SER A 45 4.22 -1.36 6.08
N THR A 46 4.41 -0.04 5.92
CA THR A 46 4.18 0.61 4.63
C THR A 46 5.10 0.06 3.54
N ALA A 47 6.39 -0.13 3.83
CA ALA A 47 7.33 -0.71 2.88
C ALA A 47 6.96 -2.16 2.49
N TYR A 48 6.66 -3.00 3.48
CA TYR A 48 6.25 -4.40 3.25
C TYR A 48 4.93 -4.49 2.49
N SER A 49 3.95 -3.64 2.79
CA SER A 49 2.70 -3.63 2.05
C SER A 49 2.94 -3.30 0.56
N LEU A 50 3.75 -2.29 0.24
CA LEU A 50 4.07 -1.95 -1.15
C LEU A 50 4.73 -3.12 -1.89
N PHE A 51 5.62 -3.85 -1.21
CA PHE A 51 6.25 -5.05 -1.77
C PHE A 51 5.23 -6.17 -2.03
N ILE A 52 4.41 -6.51 -1.03
CA ILE A 52 3.37 -7.55 -1.14
C ILE A 52 2.40 -7.24 -2.29
N VAL A 53 1.93 -6.00 -2.36
CA VAL A 53 0.98 -5.57 -3.38
C VAL A 53 1.61 -5.50 -4.76
N GLY A 54 2.86 -5.03 -4.87
CA GLY A 54 3.60 -5.02 -6.12
C GLY A 54 3.78 -6.42 -6.72
N VAL A 55 4.20 -7.40 -5.90
CA VAL A 55 4.40 -8.79 -6.34
C VAL A 55 3.07 -9.45 -6.72
N THR A 56 2.03 -9.31 -5.90
CA THR A 56 0.71 -9.89 -6.17
C THR A 56 0.07 -9.28 -7.42
N ALA A 57 0.18 -7.97 -7.62
CA ALA A 57 -0.29 -7.29 -8.83
C ALA A 57 0.47 -7.75 -10.08
N LEU A 58 1.79 -7.95 -9.99
CA LEU A 58 2.60 -8.46 -11.10
C LEU A 58 2.14 -9.87 -11.54
N ILE A 59 1.95 -10.78 -10.58
CA ILE A 59 1.48 -12.15 -10.84
C ILE A 59 0.05 -12.12 -11.43
N GLY A 60 -0.83 -11.29 -10.85
CA GLY A 60 -2.20 -11.11 -11.34
C GLY A 60 -2.25 -10.57 -12.77
N ALA A 61 -1.46 -9.54 -13.06
CA ALA A 61 -1.32 -8.97 -14.39
C ALA A 61 -0.80 -10.01 -15.38
N PHE A 62 0.27 -10.73 -15.04
CA PHE A 62 0.81 -11.78 -15.91
C PHE A 62 -0.20 -12.88 -16.24
N LYS A 63 -0.98 -13.32 -15.23
CA LYS A 63 -2.05 -14.31 -15.43
C LYS A 63 -3.15 -13.78 -16.36
N ASN A 64 -3.54 -12.51 -16.20
CA ASN A 64 -4.58 -11.89 -17.02
C ASN A 64 -4.10 -11.63 -18.46
N ILE A 65 -2.81 -11.28 -18.65
CA ILE A 65 -2.19 -11.14 -19.97
C ILE A 65 -2.25 -12.49 -20.71
N ARG A 66 -1.87 -13.59 -20.04
CA ARG A 66 -1.95 -14.94 -20.63
C ARG A 66 -3.37 -15.36 -21.01
N ARG A 67 -4.39 -14.83 -20.34
CA ARG A 67 -5.80 -15.09 -20.65
C ARG A 67 -6.37 -14.16 -21.73
N GLY A 68 -5.59 -13.21 -22.24
CA GLY A 68 -6.06 -12.22 -23.21
C GLY A 68 -7.08 -11.23 -22.63
N LEU A 69 -7.15 -11.09 -21.30
CA LEU A 69 -8.13 -10.26 -20.60
C LEU A 69 -7.63 -8.84 -20.31
N VAL A 70 -6.47 -8.45 -20.87
CA VAL A 70 -5.83 -7.16 -20.59
C VAL A 70 -5.96 -6.25 -21.80
N ASP A 71 -6.63 -5.13 -21.58
CA ASP A 71 -6.59 -4.00 -22.50
C ASP A 71 -5.39 -3.11 -22.17
N PHE A 72 -4.35 -3.22 -23.00
CA PHE A 72 -3.14 -2.43 -22.85
C PHE A 72 -3.37 -0.92 -23.05
N ARG A 73 -4.37 -0.52 -23.85
CA ARG A 73 -4.69 0.90 -24.03
C ARG A 73 -5.18 1.50 -22.72
N THR A 74 -6.12 0.81 -22.07
CA THR A 74 -6.62 1.21 -20.75
C THR A 74 -5.49 1.19 -19.71
N ALA A 75 -4.62 0.17 -19.74
CA ALA A 75 -3.48 0.08 -18.84
C ALA A 75 -2.53 1.28 -18.97
N PHE A 76 -2.18 1.69 -20.19
CA PHE A 76 -1.31 2.86 -20.43
C PHE A 76 -1.97 4.18 -20.01
N VAL A 77 -3.24 4.38 -20.42
CA VAL A 77 -3.99 5.60 -20.07
C VAL A 77 -4.12 5.75 -18.55
N PHE A 78 -4.18 4.65 -17.79
CA PHE A 78 -4.23 4.68 -16.34
C PHE A 78 -2.84 4.82 -15.69
N ALA A 79 -1.84 4.07 -16.17
CA ALA A 79 -0.51 4.01 -15.56
C ALA A 79 0.27 5.31 -15.73
N THR A 80 0.21 5.96 -16.90
CA THR A 80 0.97 7.18 -17.18
C THR A 80 0.64 8.34 -16.22
N PRO A 81 -0.63 8.78 -16.09
CA PRO A 81 -0.96 9.87 -15.16
C PRO A 81 -0.73 9.47 -13.69
N ALA A 82 -0.92 8.19 -13.33
CA ALA A 82 -0.63 7.71 -11.99
C ALA A 82 0.86 7.85 -11.63
N LEU A 83 1.76 7.38 -12.51
CA LEU A 83 3.21 7.47 -12.30
C LEU A 83 3.69 8.93 -12.26
N ILE A 84 3.19 9.78 -13.15
CA ILE A 84 3.51 11.21 -13.18
C ILE A 84 3.07 11.87 -11.86
N SER A 85 1.83 11.62 -11.42
CA SER A 85 1.29 12.22 -10.20
C SER A 85 2.06 11.80 -8.96
N VAL A 86 2.39 10.52 -8.83
CA VAL A 86 3.19 9.99 -7.72
C VAL A 86 4.60 10.61 -7.72
N TYR A 87 5.24 10.69 -8.89
CA TYR A 87 6.56 11.29 -9.01
C TYR A 87 6.56 12.77 -8.62
N ILE A 88 5.62 13.56 -9.16
CA ILE A 88 5.49 14.99 -8.84
C ILE A 88 5.24 15.18 -7.34
N THR A 89 4.32 14.41 -6.77
CA THR A 89 3.99 14.49 -5.34
C THR A 89 5.21 14.22 -4.49
N ARG A 90 5.95 13.13 -4.77
CA ARG A 90 7.10 12.73 -3.97
C ARG A 90 8.30 13.65 -4.15
N ARG A 91 8.50 14.21 -5.35
CA ARG A 91 9.65 15.07 -5.66
C ARG A 91 9.45 16.51 -5.26
N PHE A 92 8.25 17.06 -5.41
CA PHE A 92 7.99 18.49 -5.23
C PHE A 92 7.06 18.79 -4.06
N ILE A 93 5.97 18.03 -3.89
CA ILE A 93 4.97 18.32 -2.85
C ILE A 93 5.48 17.90 -1.47
N ILE A 94 5.92 16.65 -1.30
CA ILE A 94 6.38 16.15 0.00
C ILE A 94 7.53 16.99 0.55
N PRO A 95 8.57 17.36 -0.20
CA PRO A 95 9.63 18.23 0.34
C PRO A 95 9.19 19.66 0.61
N ALA A 96 8.13 20.15 -0.03
CA ALA A 96 7.62 21.51 0.17
C ALA A 96 6.71 21.66 1.41
N ILE A 97 6.27 20.56 2.03
CA ILE A 97 5.49 20.61 3.28
C ILE A 97 6.43 21.02 4.43
N PRO A 98 6.16 22.14 5.13
CA PRO A 98 6.95 22.58 6.28
C PRO A 98 7.08 21.49 7.34
N GLU A 99 8.24 21.43 8.02
CA GLU A 99 8.46 20.51 9.14
C GLU A 99 7.57 20.86 10.35
N ASP A 100 7.26 22.14 10.51
CA ASP A 100 6.33 22.64 11.51
C ASP A 100 4.97 22.91 10.84
N LEU A 101 4.00 22.02 11.08
CA LEU A 101 2.68 22.15 10.47
C LEU A 101 1.90 23.29 11.13
N PHE A 102 1.69 23.21 12.45
CA PHE A 102 1.02 24.24 13.24
C PHE A 102 1.41 24.12 14.73
N SER A 103 1.43 25.25 15.45
CA SER A 103 1.58 25.31 16.91
C SER A 103 0.23 25.64 17.54
N ILE A 104 -0.28 24.78 18.43
CA ILE A 104 -1.48 25.05 19.22
C ILE A 104 -1.06 25.24 20.69
N GLY A 105 -0.89 26.49 21.11
CA GLY A 105 -0.37 26.80 22.45
C GLY A 105 1.08 26.30 22.60
N GLU A 106 1.33 25.41 23.57
CA GLU A 106 2.64 24.75 23.76
C GLU A 106 2.84 23.46 22.94
N LEU A 107 1.82 23.01 22.19
CA LEU A 107 1.91 21.77 21.43
C LEU A 107 2.43 22.06 20.01
N MET A 108 3.68 21.69 19.76
CA MET A 108 4.32 21.77 18.44
C MET A 108 4.03 20.50 17.65
N VAL A 109 3.24 20.62 16.58
CA VAL A 109 2.94 19.50 15.68
C VAL A 109 4.01 19.46 14.58
N THR A 110 5.02 18.63 14.79
CA THR A 110 6.09 18.39 13.81
C THR A 110 5.70 17.30 12.82
N ARG A 111 6.40 17.28 11.68
CA ARG A 111 6.16 16.35 10.57
C ARG A 111 6.68 14.93 10.81
N ASP A 112 7.33 14.68 11.94
CA ASP A 112 7.88 13.37 12.30
C ASP A 112 6.78 12.47 12.88
N VAL A 113 6.38 11.49 12.08
CA VAL A 113 5.60 10.32 12.49
C VAL A 113 6.52 9.11 12.50
#